data_AF-A0A7Z0UEZ7-F1
#
_entry.id   AF-A0A7Z0UEZ7-F1
#
_cell.length_a   1.000
_cell.length_b   1.000
_cell.length_c   1.000
_cell.angle_alpha   90.00
_cell.angle_beta   90.00
_cell.angle_gamma   90.00
#
_symmetry.space_group_name_H-M   'P 1'
#
loop_
_entity.id
_entity.type
_entity.pdbx_description
1 polymer ?
#
loop_
_entity_poly.entity_id
_entity_poly.type
_entity_poly.pdbx_seq_one_letter_code
_entity_poly.pdbx_strand_id
1 'polypeptide(L)'
;MLRRVALRLAVCLPLFLIASCNDDSSQYTLYRSSVLDANMRLHVASFDSADGDAYNSENCQIAAGLFVAQPGVTVRYWCEQGRFRK
;
A
#
# COMPACT_ATOMS: atom_id res chain seq x y z
N MET A 1 34.41 -50.87 8.52
CA MET A 1 33.61 -50.80 7.27
C MET A 1 32.23 -50.23 7.60
N LEU A 2 31.72 -49.40 6.68
CA LEU A 2 30.63 -48.43 6.86
C LEU A 2 29.24 -49.00 7.18
N ARG A 3 28.56 -48.31 8.11
CA ARG A 3 27.11 -48.09 8.33
C ARG A 3 26.11 -48.62 7.30
N ARG A 4 25.01 -49.22 7.78
CA ARG A 4 23.66 -49.08 7.17
C ARG A 4 22.57 -49.05 8.25
N VAL A 5 22.50 -47.97 9.03
CA VAL A 5 21.22 -47.59 9.64
C VAL A 5 20.43 -46.93 8.52
N ALA A 6 19.40 -47.62 8.03
CA ALA A 6 18.42 -47.08 7.10
C ALA A 6 17.61 -46.00 7.83
N LEU A 7 18.20 -44.81 7.97
CA LEU A 7 17.49 -43.64 8.43
C LEU A 7 16.64 -43.17 7.25
N ARG A 8 15.37 -43.60 7.23
CA ARG A 8 14.32 -42.98 6.41
C ARG A 8 14.26 -41.52 6.82
N LEU A 9 15.06 -40.67 6.16
CA LEU A 9 14.92 -39.23 6.30
C LEU A 9 13.55 -38.88 5.73
N ALA A 10 12.62 -38.62 6.64
CA ALA A 10 11.40 -37.91 6.36
C ALA A 10 11.79 -36.62 5.62
N VAL A 11 11.47 -36.56 4.34
CA VAL A 11 11.57 -35.34 3.53
C VAL A 11 10.46 -34.42 4.00
N CYS A 12 10.66 -33.77 5.15
CA CYS A 12 9.95 -32.55 5.51
C CYS A 12 10.58 -31.43 4.67
N LEU A 13 10.11 -31.32 3.43
CA LEU A 13 10.43 -30.19 2.56
C LEU A 13 10.03 -28.91 3.31
N PRO A 14 10.97 -28.01 3.68
CA PRO A 14 10.57 -26.75 4.26
C PRO A 14 9.91 -25.98 3.13
N LEU A 15 8.61 -25.73 3.25
CA LEU A 15 7.92 -24.69 2.49
C LEU A 15 8.68 -23.39 2.78
N PHE A 16 9.62 -23.03 1.91
CA PHE A 16 10.19 -21.70 1.90
C PHE A 16 9.03 -20.77 1.54
N LEU A 17 8.44 -20.18 2.58
CA LEU A 17 7.49 -19.08 2.46
C LEU A 17 8.25 -17.93 1.78
N ILE A 18 8.10 -17.82 0.47
CA ILE A 18 8.55 -16.64 -0.27
C ILE A 18 7.57 -15.53 0.13
N ALA A 19 7.86 -14.85 1.23
CA ALA A 19 7.19 -13.62 1.58
C ALA A 19 7.66 -12.57 0.58
N SER A 20 6.84 -12.29 -0.44
CA SER A 20 7.06 -11.15 -1.33
C SER A 20 6.82 -9.88 -0.52
N CYS A 21 7.89 -9.28 -0.02
CA CYS A 21 7.85 -7.93 0.55
C CYS A 21 7.57 -6.96 -0.61
N ASN A 22 6.30 -6.63 -0.84
CA ASN A 22 5.96 -5.51 -1.70
C ASN A 22 6.49 -4.24 -1.03
N ASP A 23 7.43 -3.57 -1.68
CA ASP A 23 7.91 -2.27 -1.24
C ASP A 23 6.82 -1.23 -1.49
N ASP A 24 6.23 -0.74 -0.40
CA ASP A 24 5.18 0.26 -0.43
C ASP A 24 5.75 1.69 -0.42
N SER A 25 7.08 1.85 -0.46
CA SER A 25 7.77 3.14 -0.35
C SER A 25 7.43 4.12 -1.47
N SER A 26 7.09 3.64 -2.66
CA SER A 26 6.75 4.50 -3.81
C SER A 26 5.25 4.75 -3.98
N GLN A 27 4.40 4.17 -3.13
CA GLN A 27 2.95 4.28 -3.26
C GLN A 27 2.43 5.47 -2.45
N TYR A 28 1.39 6.13 -2.95
CA TYR A 28 0.67 7.18 -2.22
C TYR A 28 -0.81 6.88 -2.17
N THR A 29 -1.43 7.22 -1.05
CA THR A 29 -2.85 7.05 -0.83
C THR A 29 -3.50 8.42 -0.64
N LEU A 30 -4.53 8.70 -1.44
CA LEU A 30 -5.38 9.87 -1.29
C LEU A 30 -6.51 9.56 -0.31
N TYR A 31 -6.61 10.40 0.71
CA TYR A 31 -7.68 10.37 1.68
C TYR A 31 -8.53 11.64 1.61
N ARG A 32 -9.76 11.52 2.10
CA ARG A 32 -10.62 12.66 2.45
C ARG A 32 -11.20 12.52 3.84
N SER A 33 -11.65 13.63 4.42
CA SER A 33 -12.45 13.61 5.64
C SER A 33 -13.92 13.28 5.37
N SER A 34 -14.63 12.82 6.40
CA SER A 34 -16.09 12.73 6.35
C SER A 34 -16.72 14.12 6.51
N VAL A 35 -17.92 14.29 5.96
CA VAL A 35 -18.76 15.48 6.21
C VAL A 35 -19.38 15.45 7.62
N LEU A 36 -19.48 14.26 8.23
CA LEU A 36 -20.05 14.06 9.57
C LEU A 36 -18.99 14.07 10.67
N ASP A 37 -17.74 13.73 10.33
CA ASP A 37 -16.62 13.66 11.26
C ASP A 37 -15.30 14.01 10.55
N ALA A 38 -14.70 15.12 10.94
CA ALA A 38 -13.45 15.61 10.34
C ALA A 38 -12.23 14.71 10.66
N ASN A 39 -12.31 13.86 11.68
CA ASN A 39 -11.24 12.93 12.06
C ASN A 39 -11.32 11.60 11.29
N MET A 40 -12.47 11.30 10.68
CA MET A 40 -12.63 10.09 9.89
C MET A 40 -11.81 10.17 8.61
N ARG A 41 -11.02 9.13 8.35
CA ARG A 41 -10.17 9.01 7.15
C ARG A 41 -10.84 8.09 6.15
N LEU A 42 -11.26 8.62 5.01
CA LEU A 42 -11.90 7.86 3.94
C LEU A 42 -10.95 7.71 2.77
N HIS A 43 -10.67 6.47 2.37
CA HIS A 43 -9.87 6.16 1.18
C HIS A 43 -10.59 6.64 -0.09
N VAL A 44 -9.87 7.31 -0.97
CA VAL A 44 -10.39 7.79 -2.26
C VAL A 44 -9.69 7.08 -3.42
N ALA A 45 -8.36 7.08 -3.42
CA ALA A 45 -7.55 6.53 -4.50
C ALA A 45 -6.15 6.11 -4.01
N SER A 46 -5.49 5.27 -4.79
CA SER A 46 -4.08 4.88 -4.60
C SER A 46 -3.31 5.22 -5.87
N PHE A 47 -2.07 5.67 -5.70
CA PHE A 47 -1.13 6.07 -6.75
C PHE A 47 0.10 5.16 -6.65
N ASP A 48 0.18 4.18 -7.54
CA ASP A 48 1.13 3.06 -7.50
C ASP A 48 1.71 2.76 -8.90
N SER A 49 1.97 3.80 -9.70
CA SER A 49 2.65 3.65 -10.99
C SER A 49 4.08 3.13 -10.83
N ALA A 50 4.56 2.45 -11.87
CA ALA A 50 5.95 2.03 -12.03
C ALA A 50 6.93 3.22 -12.20
N ASP A 51 6.42 4.43 -12.44
CA ASP A 51 7.21 5.66 -12.60
C ASP A 51 7.81 6.19 -11.28
N GLY A 52 7.45 5.58 -10.14
CA GLY A 52 8.13 5.78 -8.85
C GLY A 52 7.57 6.87 -7.96
N ASP A 53 8.26 7.12 -6.84
CA ASP A 53 7.82 7.94 -5.72
C ASP A 53 7.42 9.37 -6.13
N ALA A 54 8.27 10.07 -6.89
CA ALA A 54 8.00 11.45 -7.30
C ALA A 54 6.73 11.57 -8.15
N TYR A 55 6.57 10.66 -9.12
CA TYR A 55 5.40 10.64 -10.00
C TYR A 55 4.12 10.35 -9.21
N ASN A 56 4.15 9.35 -8.33
CA ASN A 56 2.99 8.97 -7.53
C ASN A 56 2.61 10.06 -6.51
N SER A 57 3.60 10.69 -5.87
CA SER A 57 3.43 11.82 -4.97
C SER A 57 2.80 13.01 -5.69
N GLU A 58 3.38 13.42 -6.82
CA GLU A 58 2.90 14.55 -7.62
C GLU A 58 1.46 14.34 -8.09
N ASN A 59 1.17 13.19 -8.69
CA ASN A 59 -0.18 12.89 -9.16
C ASN A 59 -1.20 12.82 -8.02
N CYS A 60 -0.81 12.31 -6.85
CA CYS A 60 -1.68 12.34 -5.68
C CYS A 60 -2.02 13.78 -5.28
N GLN A 61 -1.01 14.66 -5.20
CA GLN A 61 -1.22 16.06 -4.80
C GLN A 61 -2.06 16.83 -5.83
N ILE A 62 -1.81 16.60 -7.12
CA ILE A 62 -2.64 17.17 -8.20
C ILE A 62 -4.10 16.75 -8.03
N ALA A 63 -4.35 15.45 -7.83
CA ALA A 63 -5.69 14.95 -7.63
C ALA A 63 -6.35 15.56 -6.38
N ALA A 64 -5.64 15.64 -5.26
CA ALA A 64 -6.13 16.29 -4.04
C ALA A 64 -6.55 17.75 -4.30
N GLY A 65 -5.72 18.52 -5.01
CA GLY A 65 -6.03 19.90 -5.41
C GLY A 65 -7.25 19.99 -6.32
N LEU A 66 -7.37 19.10 -7.31
CA LEU A 66 -8.52 19.06 -8.22
C LEU A 66 -9.83 18.75 -7.49
N PHE A 67 -9.82 17.86 -6.50
CA PHE A 67 -11.00 17.55 -5.70
C PHE A 67 -11.40 18.70 -4.78
N VAL A 68 -10.43 19.36 -4.13
CA VAL A 68 -10.70 20.53 -3.28
C VAL A 68 -11.27 21.70 -4.10
N ALA A 69 -10.85 21.86 -5.35
CA ALA A 69 -11.31 22.95 -6.21
C ALA A 69 -12.75 22.79 -6.72
N GLN A 70 -13.41 21.64 -6.51
CA GLN A 70 -14.77 21.43 -6.99
C GLN A 70 -15.79 22.30 -6.22
N PRO A 71 -16.79 22.90 -6.89
CA PRO A 71 -17.82 23.68 -6.22
C PRO A 71 -18.56 22.88 -5.13
N GLY A 72 -18.69 23.47 -3.94
CA GLY A 72 -19.42 22.88 -2.82
C GLY A 72 -18.65 21.85 -1.98
N VAL A 73 -17.36 21.62 -2.27
CA VAL A 73 -16.51 20.75 -1.45
C VAL A 73 -16.08 21.48 -0.17
N THR A 74 -16.40 20.88 0.99
CA THR A 74 -16.05 21.40 2.32
C THR A 74 -15.16 20.47 3.13
N VAL A 75 -14.87 19.28 2.59
CA VAL A 75 -14.03 18.26 3.23
C VAL A 75 -12.56 18.46 2.87
N ARG A 76 -11.66 18.01 3.76
CA ARG A 76 -10.21 18.04 3.52
C ARG A 76 -9.80 16.85 2.68
N TYR A 77 -8.88 17.07 1.74
CA TYR A 77 -8.16 16.01 1.02
C TYR A 77 -6.68 16.08 1.39
N TRP A 78 -6.01 14.93 1.45
CA TRP A 78 -4.57 14.88 1.66
C TRP A 78 -4.00 13.56 1.15
N CYS A 79 -2.72 13.60 0.79
CA CYS A 79 -1.94 12.43 0.39
C CYS A 79 -1.09 11.93 1.54
N GLU A 80 -0.96 10.62 1.62
CA GLU A 80 -0.11 9.93 2.58
C GLU A 80 0.73 8.89 1.85
N GLN A 81 2.03 8.86 2.12
CA GLN A 81 2.91 7.84 1.58
C GLN A 81 2.56 6.48 2.19
N GLY A 82 2.51 5.46 1.35
CA GLY A 82 2.21 4.09 1.71
C GLY A 82 0.93 3.55 1.09
N ARG A 83 0.82 2.22 1.14
CA ARG A 83 -0.32 1.47 0.61
C ARG A 83 -1.52 1.51 1.56
N PHE A 84 -2.70 1.72 1.00
CA PHE A 84 -3.96 1.57 1.72
C PHE A 84 -4.17 0.15 2.27
N ARG A 85 -4.58 0.03 3.53
CA ARG A 85 -4.95 -1.23 4.19
C ARG A 85 -6.41 -1.13 4.69
N LYS A 86 -7.23 -2.12 4.35
CA LYS A 86 -8.64 -2.22 4.76
C LYS A 86 -8.79 -2.83 6.15
#